data_AF-A0A8T3XRD1-F1
#
_entry.id   AF-A0A8T3XRD1-F1
#
_cell.length_a   1.000
_cell.length_b   1.000
_cell.length_c   1.000
_cell.angle_alpha   90.00
_cell.angle_beta   90.00
_cell.angle_gamma   90.00
#
_symmetry.space_group_name_H-M   'P 1'
#
loop_
_entity.id
_entity.type
_entity.pdbx_description
1 polymer ?
#
loop_
_entity_poly.entity_id
_entity_poly.type
_entity_poly.pdbx_seq_one_letter_code
_entity_poly.pdbx_strand_id
1 'polypeptide(L)'
;MNELSLSSDADGDGIVDSQDNCPDISNPAQADFDFDQLGNDCDQDDDNDCVVDPVDAFDENPIEWADFDLDGVGSIEDTGPKSYPCNRTASSKILE
;
A
#
# COMPACT_ATOMS: atom_id res chain seq x y z
N MET A 1 -11.75 3.54 -43.12
CA MET A 1 -11.10 3.38 -41.80
C MET A 1 -11.59 4.51 -40.95
N ASN A 2 -12.48 4.25 -39.99
CA ASN A 2 -12.99 5.26 -39.08
C ASN A 2 -12.98 4.67 -37.67
N GLU A 3 -11.77 4.47 -37.15
CA GLU A 3 -11.53 4.19 -35.74
C GLU A 3 -11.72 5.51 -34.97
N LEU A 4 -12.98 5.88 -34.76
CA LEU A 4 -13.33 6.78 -33.67
C LEU A 4 -13.35 5.92 -32.40
N SER A 5 -12.17 5.53 -31.90
CA SER A 5 -12.05 5.24 -30.48
C SER A 5 -12.11 6.59 -29.78
N LEU A 6 -13.31 6.99 -29.39
CA LEU A 6 -13.61 8.22 -28.63
C LEU A 6 -13.23 8.06 -27.15
N SER A 7 -12.36 7.11 -26.83
CA SER A 7 -11.82 6.89 -25.50
C SER A 7 -10.50 7.64 -25.41
N SER A 8 -10.51 8.72 -24.65
CA SER A 8 -9.29 9.42 -24.27
C SER A 8 -8.45 8.50 -23.37
N ASP A 9 -7.14 8.66 -23.46
CA ASP A 9 -6.08 8.02 -22.68
C ASP A 9 -5.10 9.16 -22.44
N ALA A 10 -5.29 9.87 -21.33
CA ALA A 10 -4.69 11.17 -21.08
C ALA A 10 -3.22 11.07 -20.65
N ASP A 11 -2.85 9.98 -19.96
CA ASP A 11 -1.50 9.72 -19.47
C ASP A 11 -0.69 8.77 -20.38
N GLY A 12 -1.34 8.08 -21.32
CA GLY A 12 -0.72 7.22 -22.32
C GLY A 12 -0.31 5.85 -21.79
N ASP A 13 -0.93 5.36 -20.72
CA ASP A 13 -0.60 4.09 -20.08
C ASP A 13 -1.19 2.86 -20.78
N GLY A 14 -2.12 3.09 -21.73
CA GLY A 14 -2.78 2.08 -22.53
C GLY A 14 -4.14 1.63 -21.99
N ILE A 15 -4.60 2.21 -20.89
CA ILE A 15 -5.94 2.12 -20.34
C ILE A 15 -6.71 3.38 -20.76
N VAL A 16 -8.02 3.25 -20.93
CA VAL A 16 -8.85 4.40 -21.34
C VAL A 16 -9.31 5.15 -20.10
N ASP A 17 -9.37 6.48 -20.12
CA ASP A 17 -9.71 7.34 -18.95
C ASP A 17 -10.99 6.90 -18.21
N SER A 18 -11.94 6.24 -18.90
CA SER A 18 -13.19 5.74 -18.31
C SER A 18 -13.06 4.41 -17.54
N GLN A 19 -11.93 3.73 -17.67
CA GLN A 19 -11.57 2.45 -17.06
C GLN A 19 -10.29 2.55 -16.23
N ASP A 20 -9.63 3.71 -16.28
CA ASP A 20 -8.39 3.99 -15.62
C ASP A 20 -8.65 4.46 -14.17
N ASN A 21 -8.07 3.77 -13.19
CA ASN A 21 -8.16 4.16 -11.79
C ASN A 21 -7.22 5.32 -11.42
N CYS A 22 -6.31 5.72 -12.33
CA CYS A 22 -5.51 6.95 -12.24
C CYS A 22 -5.41 7.72 -13.57
N PRO A 23 -6.49 8.35 -14.07
CA PRO A 23 -6.56 8.94 -15.42
C PRO A 23 -5.50 9.99 -15.81
N ASP A 24 -4.75 10.52 -14.85
CA ASP A 24 -3.71 11.53 -15.05
C ASP A 24 -2.29 11.02 -14.72
N ILE A 25 -2.15 9.77 -14.23
CA ILE A 25 -0.88 9.18 -13.76
C ILE A 25 -0.75 7.75 -14.29
N SER A 26 0.18 7.60 -15.23
CA SER A 26 0.40 6.34 -15.92
C SER A 26 0.66 5.17 -14.98
N ASN A 27 -0.30 4.24 -14.93
CA ASN A 27 -0.27 3.06 -14.08
C ASN A 27 -0.84 1.80 -14.78
N PRO A 28 -0.11 1.23 -15.77
CA PRO A 28 -0.63 0.13 -16.60
C PRO A 28 -1.00 -1.15 -15.83
N ALA A 29 -0.53 -1.28 -14.58
CA ALA A 29 -0.85 -2.40 -13.71
C ALA A 29 -2.25 -2.28 -13.08
N GLN A 30 -2.81 -1.05 -13.00
CA GLN A 30 -4.10 -0.73 -12.40
C GLN A 30 -4.22 -1.38 -11.01
N ALA A 31 -3.16 -1.28 -10.21
CA ALA A 31 -3.16 -1.71 -8.81
C ALA A 31 -4.12 -0.81 -8.04
N ASP A 32 -4.91 -1.41 -7.15
CA ASP A 32 -5.93 -0.80 -6.30
C ASP A 32 -6.10 -1.78 -5.13
N PHE A 33 -5.30 -1.57 -4.09
CA PHE A 33 -5.11 -2.57 -3.04
C PHE A 33 -6.26 -2.56 -2.01
N ASP A 34 -6.85 -1.40 -1.74
CA ASP A 34 -7.99 -1.22 -0.86
C ASP A 34 -9.37 -1.34 -1.55
N PHE A 35 -9.39 -1.38 -2.89
CA PHE A 35 -10.57 -1.48 -3.74
C PHE A 35 -11.50 -0.27 -3.70
N ASP A 36 -10.96 0.94 -3.53
CA ASP A 36 -11.75 2.17 -3.48
C ASP A 36 -12.00 2.81 -4.88
N GLN A 37 -11.30 2.30 -5.90
CA GLN A 37 -11.23 2.75 -7.31
C GLN A 37 -10.24 3.89 -7.60
N LEU A 38 -9.45 4.33 -6.62
CA LEU A 38 -8.23 5.07 -6.86
C LEU A 38 -7.10 4.05 -6.99
N GLY A 39 -6.27 4.20 -8.02
CA GLY A 39 -5.13 3.31 -8.15
C GLY A 39 -4.01 3.70 -7.19
N ASN A 40 -3.21 2.73 -6.78
CA ASN A 40 -2.07 2.93 -5.87
C ASN A 40 -1.13 4.09 -6.32
N ASP A 41 -0.97 4.28 -7.63
CA ASP A 41 -0.11 5.35 -8.17
C ASP A 41 -0.71 6.77 -8.00
N CYS A 42 -1.99 6.90 -7.65
CA CYS A 42 -2.69 8.17 -7.43
C CYS A 42 -3.48 8.25 -6.12
N ASP A 43 -3.49 7.19 -5.32
CA ASP A 43 -3.92 7.19 -3.93
C ASP A 43 -2.80 7.77 -3.03
N GLN A 44 -3.14 8.16 -1.80
CA GLN A 44 -2.21 8.59 -0.76
C GLN A 44 -2.16 7.62 0.43
N ASP A 45 -3.01 6.60 0.42
CA ASP A 45 -3.24 5.62 1.47
C ASP A 45 -3.71 4.30 0.81
N ASP A 46 -2.76 3.59 0.19
CA ASP A 46 -2.99 2.43 -0.70
C ASP A 46 -3.77 1.27 -0.04
N ASP A 47 -3.78 1.17 1.29
CA ASP A 47 -4.50 0.14 2.04
C ASP A 47 -5.60 0.67 2.97
N ASN A 48 -5.80 2.00 2.97
CA ASN A 48 -6.85 2.70 3.69
C ASN A 48 -6.84 2.43 5.22
N ASP A 49 -5.67 2.21 5.80
CA ASP A 49 -5.48 1.98 7.24
C ASP A 49 -5.39 3.29 8.07
N CYS A 50 -5.43 4.44 7.37
CA CYS A 50 -5.28 5.80 7.87
C CYS A 50 -3.83 6.25 8.11
N VAL A 51 -2.83 5.54 7.58
CA VAL A 51 -1.43 5.94 7.55
C VAL A 51 -0.99 6.13 6.09
N VAL A 52 -0.63 7.36 5.74
CA VAL A 52 -0.27 7.69 4.35
C VAL A 52 1.02 6.97 3.91
N ASP A 53 1.09 6.51 2.66
CA ASP A 53 2.19 5.67 2.13
C ASP A 53 3.60 6.19 2.45
N PRO A 54 3.90 7.51 2.40
CA PRO A 54 5.24 8.01 2.72
C PRO A 54 5.75 7.71 4.14
N VAL A 55 4.85 7.35 5.05
CA VAL A 55 5.18 6.97 6.43
C VAL A 55 4.67 5.58 6.81
N ASP A 56 4.03 4.88 5.88
CA ASP A 56 3.64 3.48 6.03
C ASP A 56 4.80 2.57 5.62
N ALA A 57 5.17 1.62 6.48
CA ALA A 57 6.21 0.64 6.17
C ALA A 57 5.69 -0.53 5.31
N PHE A 58 4.37 -0.74 5.28
CA PHE A 58 3.65 -1.74 4.52
C PHE A 58 2.36 -1.13 3.95
N ASP A 59 2.53 -0.21 3.00
CA ASP A 59 1.51 0.48 2.22
C ASP A 59 0.49 -0.44 1.50
N GLU A 60 0.79 -1.72 1.34
CA GLU A 60 -0.14 -2.75 0.84
C GLU A 60 -0.59 -3.73 1.95
N ASN A 61 -0.76 -3.29 3.20
CA ASN A 61 -1.19 -4.18 4.28
C ASN A 61 -1.99 -3.45 5.39
N PRO A 62 -3.33 -3.58 5.39
CA PRO A 62 -4.24 -2.70 6.14
C PRO A 62 -4.27 -3.01 7.66
N ILE A 63 -3.32 -3.82 8.14
CA ILE A 63 -3.17 -4.23 9.53
C ILE A 63 -1.81 -3.78 10.09
N GLU A 64 -0.85 -3.40 9.24
CA GLU A 64 0.57 -3.30 9.58
C GLU A 64 1.22 -2.02 9.05
N TRP A 65 1.07 -0.88 9.72
CA TRP A 65 1.76 0.33 9.24
C TRP A 65 3.26 0.45 9.62
N ALA A 66 3.77 -0.40 10.53
CA ALA A 66 5.03 -0.15 11.24
C ALA A 66 6.05 -1.29 11.17
N ASP A 67 7.30 -0.93 10.87
CA ASP A 67 8.50 -1.77 11.05
C ASP A 67 9.54 -1.04 11.92
N PHE A 68 9.52 -1.29 13.23
CA PHE A 68 10.39 -0.55 14.15
C PHE A 68 11.87 -0.96 14.08
N ASP A 69 12.17 -2.19 13.68
CA ASP A 69 13.53 -2.73 13.70
C ASP A 69 14.15 -2.96 12.31
N LEU A 70 13.37 -2.69 11.26
CA LEU A 70 13.72 -2.70 9.85
C LEU A 70 14.13 -4.08 9.35
N ASP A 71 13.49 -5.13 9.86
CA ASP A 71 13.72 -6.51 9.42
C ASP A 71 12.77 -6.98 8.31
N GLY A 72 11.80 -6.13 7.94
CA GLY A 72 10.81 -6.38 6.90
C GLY A 72 9.60 -7.21 7.36
N VAL A 73 9.45 -7.43 8.68
CA VAL A 73 8.25 -8.03 9.27
C VAL A 73 7.44 -6.94 9.96
N GLY A 74 6.14 -6.92 9.66
CA GLY A 74 5.19 -6.02 10.30
C GLY A 74 5.24 -6.20 11.81
N SER A 75 5.24 -5.10 12.54
CA SER A 75 5.52 -5.17 13.96
C SER A 75 4.36 -5.78 14.78
N ILE A 76 3.15 -5.97 14.22
CA ILE A 76 2.11 -6.79 14.87
C ILE A 76 2.40 -8.30 14.74
N GLU A 77 3.05 -8.72 13.65
CA GLU A 77 3.45 -10.10 13.38
C GLU A 77 4.88 -10.42 13.87
N ASP A 78 5.71 -9.40 14.12
CA ASP A 78 7.09 -9.56 14.52
C ASP A 78 7.22 -10.16 15.93
N THR A 79 7.88 -11.32 16.00
CA THR A 79 8.19 -12.06 17.24
C THR A 79 9.67 -11.96 17.63
N GLY A 80 10.42 -11.14 16.89
CA GLY A 80 11.83 -10.89 17.02
C GLY A 80 12.21 -10.05 18.25
N PRO A 81 13.50 -10.02 18.59
CA PRO A 81 14.00 -9.41 19.82
C PRO A 81 13.89 -7.87 19.85
N LYS A 82 13.36 -7.23 18.81
CA LYS A 82 13.18 -5.77 18.74
C LYS A 82 11.75 -5.33 18.30
N SER A 83 10.76 -6.24 18.32
CA SER A 83 9.35 -6.01 17.96
C SER A 83 8.57 -5.16 18.96
N TYR A 84 9.08 -3.96 19.26
CA TYR A 84 8.61 -2.97 20.24
C TYR A 84 9.01 -3.16 21.71
N PRO A 85 9.30 -2.06 22.43
CA PRO A 85 9.11 -1.98 23.87
C PRO A 85 7.64 -1.65 24.19
N CYS A 86 6.69 -2.51 23.83
CA CYS A 86 5.36 -2.49 24.46
C CYS A 86 5.09 -3.82 25.16
N ASN A 87 5.63 -3.91 26.37
CA ASN A 87 5.33 -4.97 27.32
C ASN A 87 3.80 -5.12 27.51
N ARG A 88 3.20 -6.18 26.96
CA ARG A 88 1.96 -6.74 27.50
C ARG A 88 2.10 -8.12 28.12
N THR A 89 3.19 -8.86 27.91
CA THR A 89 3.52 -10.09 28.67
C THR A 89 5.00 -10.49 28.53
N ALA A 90 5.96 -9.61 28.81
CA ALA A 90 7.32 -10.08 29.14
C ALA A 90 7.36 -10.62 30.60
N SER A 91 6.42 -11.52 30.89
CA SER A 91 6.47 -12.48 31.99
C SER A 91 6.86 -13.83 31.39
N SER A 92 8.09 -13.95 30.90
CA SER A 92 8.86 -15.19 30.99
C SER A 92 10.30 -14.98 30.51
N LYS A 93 11.22 -15.33 31.43
CA LYS A 93 12.60 -15.80 31.28
C LYS A 93 12.95 -16.25 29.85
N ILE A 94 14.17 -16.09 29.34
CA ILE A 94 15.47 -16.65 29.77
C ILE A 94 16.55 -15.74 29.12
N LEU A 95 17.64 -15.26 29.74
CA LEU A 95 18.88 -15.99 30.10
C LEU A 95 19.82 -15.11 30.95
N GLU A 96 20.23 -15.64 32.10
CA GLU A 96 21.64 -15.56 32.56
C GLU A 96 22.51 -16.49 31.69
#